data_AF-A0A3E4TYG5-F1
#
_entry.id   AF-A0A3E4TYG5-F1
#
_cell.length_a   1.000
_cell.length_b   1.000
_cell.length_c   1.000
_cell.angle_alpha   90.00
_cell.angle_beta   90.00
_cell.angle_gamma   90.00
#
_symmetry.space_group_name_H-M   'P 1'
#
loop_
_entity.id
_entity.type
_entity.pdbx_description
1 polymer ?
#
loop_
_entity_poly.entity_id
_entity_poly.type
_entity_poly.pdbx_seq_one_letter_code
_entity_poly.pdbx_strand_id
1 'polypeptide(L)'
;MNISELSSAICQRLNHINQKPPEENVIIEYGMTLFLENVSKLLLILAIGFLIGEGKESFIILFTFCMFRLQAGGRHAKNNIGCTLSMLFIWGLSLTASRYVTISIPALVCIFIIGIAAVLLWVPQSINIGYFTSEDIARKKVYSFLFLCCSLIVAVLFGSIRMLIVSPIILEILTLIPNHNRLERSGKNEETTC
;
A
#
# COMPACT_ATOMS: atom_id res chain seq x y z
N MET A 1 2.28 26.70 4.67
CA MET A 1 2.45 25.66 5.69
C MET A 1 2.88 24.40 4.99
N ASN A 2 4.15 24.04 5.12
CA ASN A 2 4.70 22.84 4.51
C ASN A 2 4.22 21.58 5.26
N ILE A 3 4.21 20.42 4.60
CA ILE A 3 3.76 19.16 5.23
C ILE A 3 4.62 18.82 6.47
N SER A 4 5.92 19.17 6.43
CA SER A 4 6.85 19.03 7.55
C SER A 4 6.51 19.95 8.73
N GLU A 5 6.01 21.16 8.47
CA GLU A 5 5.60 22.08 9.54
C GLU A 5 4.31 21.59 10.20
N LEU A 6 3.40 21.02 9.41
CA LEU A 6 2.16 20.43 9.92
C LEU A 6 2.44 19.17 10.75
N SER A 7 3.31 18.28 10.28
CA SER A 7 3.67 17.07 11.03
C SER A 7 4.37 17.42 12.34
N SER A 8 5.31 18.36 12.32
CA SER A 8 6.01 18.83 13.52
C SER A 8 5.05 19.47 14.53
N ALA A 9 4.10 20.29 14.06
CA ALA A 9 3.07 20.88 14.92
C ALA A 9 2.16 19.84 15.58
N ILE A 10 1.77 18.79 14.84
CA ILE A 10 0.97 17.68 15.37
C ILE A 10 1.79 16.86 16.38
N CYS A 11 3.07 16.57 16.10
CA CYS A 11 3.95 15.85 17.01
C CYS A 11 4.25 16.63 18.30
N GLN A 12 4.44 17.95 18.23
CA GLN A 12 4.60 18.78 19.41
C GLN A 12 3.34 18.78 20.29
N ARG A 13 2.13 18.80 19.67
CA ARG A 13 0.86 18.67 20.39
C ARG A 13 0.71 17.30 21.05
N LEU A 14 1.09 16.22 20.35
CA LEU A 14 1.08 14.86 20.90
C LEU A 14 2.05 14.70 22.07
N ASN A 15 3.28 15.21 21.94
CA ASN A 15 4.30 15.12 22.98
C ASN A 15 3.94 15.94 24.23
N HIS A 16 3.16 17.02 24.06
CA HIS A 16 2.61 17.77 25.17
C HIS A 16 1.53 16.97 25.95
N ILE A 17 0.82 16.04 25.32
CA ILE A 17 -0.21 15.22 25.96
C ILE A 17 0.39 13.94 26.55
N ASN A 18 1.34 13.32 25.85
CA ASN A 18 1.99 12.09 26.28
C ASN A 18 3.48 12.14 25.95
N GLN A 19 4.30 12.42 26.96
CA GLN A 19 5.75 12.55 26.79
C GLN A 19 6.36 11.21 26.39
N LYS A 20 6.87 11.16 25.17
CA LYS A 20 7.58 10.02 24.60
C LYS A 20 9.09 10.29 24.63
N PRO A 21 9.94 9.25 24.77
CA PRO A 21 11.37 9.43 24.64
C PRO A 21 11.72 10.04 23.27
N PRO A 22 12.78 10.86 23.18
CA PRO A 22 13.08 11.66 21.99
C PRO A 22 13.27 10.83 20.72
N GLU A 23 13.83 9.62 20.86
CA GLU A 23 13.98 8.65 19.77
C GLU A 23 12.64 8.20 19.18
N GLU A 24 11.64 7.93 20.04
CA GLU A 24 10.32 7.51 19.60
C GLU A 24 9.55 8.69 18.98
N ASN A 25 9.78 9.90 19.48
CA ASN A 25 9.15 11.11 18.96
C ASN A 25 9.60 11.41 17.51
N VAL A 26 10.88 11.20 17.18
CA VAL A 26 11.40 11.32 15.81
C VAL A 26 10.77 10.30 14.87
N ILE A 27 10.56 9.06 15.34
CA ILE A 27 9.89 8.00 14.55
C ILE A 27 8.43 8.40 14.27
N ILE A 28 7.73 8.93 15.27
CA ILE A 28 6.34 9.40 15.14
C ILE A 28 6.26 10.57 14.16
N GLU A 29 7.16 11.56 14.25
CA GLU A 29 7.19 12.71 13.34
C GLU A 29 7.46 12.29 11.89
N TYR A 30 8.40 11.36 11.69
CA TYR A 30 8.64 10.78 10.37
C TYR A 30 7.42 10.03 9.83
N GLY A 31 6.80 9.18 10.65
CA GLY A 31 5.59 8.44 10.30
C GLY A 31 4.42 9.37 9.94
N MET A 32 4.23 10.45 10.70
CA MET A 32 3.21 11.45 10.45
C MET A 32 3.46 12.25 9.18
N THR A 33 4.72 12.65 8.93
CA THR A 33 5.10 13.32 7.69
C THR A 33 4.78 12.43 6.49
N LEU A 34 5.19 11.16 6.55
CA LEU A 34 4.93 10.18 5.49
C LEU A 34 3.43 9.93 5.27
N PHE A 35 2.66 9.86 6.35
CA PHE A 35 1.21 9.71 6.29
C PHE A 35 0.56 10.90 5.58
N LEU A 36 0.89 12.13 5.99
CA LEU A 36 0.35 13.36 5.40
C LEU A 36 0.74 13.50 3.93
N GLU A 37 1.97 13.14 3.54
CA GLU A 37 2.40 13.13 2.15
C GLU A 37 1.57 12.17 1.29
N ASN A 38 1.30 10.95 1.80
CA ASN A 38 0.49 9.97 1.07
C ASN A 38 -0.99 10.37 0.99
N VAL A 39 -1.55 10.93 2.07
CA VAL A 39 -2.92 11.47 2.06
C VAL A 39 -3.03 12.63 1.08
N SER A 40 -2.03 13.52 1.03
CA SER A 40 -2.02 14.63 0.08
C SER A 40 -2.01 14.14 -1.38
N LYS A 41 -1.19 13.12 -1.69
CA LYS A 41 -1.17 12.49 -3.02
C LYS A 41 -2.49 11.80 -3.36
N LEU A 42 -3.10 11.11 -2.39
CA LEU A 42 -4.40 10.47 -2.56
C LEU A 42 -5.48 11.49 -2.94
N LEU A 43 -5.54 12.61 -2.20
CA LEU A 43 -6.50 13.69 -2.46
C LEU A 43 -6.26 14.34 -3.83
N LEU A 44 -5.00 14.56 -4.22
CA LEU A 44 -4.65 15.09 -5.53
C LEU A 44 -5.16 14.20 -6.67
N ILE A 45 -4.87 12.89 -6.62
CA ILE A 45 -5.27 11.95 -7.68
C ILE A 45 -6.79 11.81 -7.71
N LEU A 46 -7.43 11.77 -6.55
CA LEU A 46 -8.89 11.72 -6.46
C LEU A 46 -9.53 12.97 -7.07
N ALA A 47 -9.00 14.16 -6.81
CA ALA A 47 -9.46 15.41 -7.41
C ALA A 47 -9.36 15.36 -8.95
N ILE A 48 -8.24 14.85 -9.49
CA ILE A 48 -8.08 14.63 -10.93
C ILE A 48 -9.15 13.67 -11.46
N GLY A 49 -9.44 12.58 -10.75
CA GLY A 49 -10.51 11.65 -11.11
C GLY A 49 -11.90 12.30 -11.19
N PHE A 50 -12.22 13.18 -10.23
CA PHE A 50 -13.47 13.96 -10.27
C PHE A 50 -13.52 14.94 -11.45
N LEU A 51 -12.41 15.60 -11.78
CA LEU A 51 -12.34 16.52 -12.91
C LEU A 51 -12.57 15.82 -14.26
N ILE A 52 -12.17 14.55 -14.38
CA ILE A 52 -12.38 13.73 -15.58
C ILE A 52 -13.79 13.11 -15.61
N GLY A 53 -14.58 13.25 -14.54
CA GLY A 53 -15.93 12.68 -14.42
C GLY A 53 -15.98 11.27 -13.84
N GLU A 54 -14.84 10.70 -13.45
CA GLU A 54 -14.66 9.31 -13.00
C GLU A 54 -14.33 9.24 -11.51
N GLY A 55 -14.89 10.15 -10.73
CA GLY A 55 -14.56 10.30 -9.31
C GLY A 55 -14.92 9.07 -8.48
N LYS A 56 -16.01 8.37 -8.82
CA LYS A 56 -16.47 7.18 -8.10
C LYS A 56 -15.55 5.98 -8.36
N GLU A 57 -15.20 5.76 -9.61
CA GLU A 57 -14.28 4.73 -10.08
C GLU A 57 -12.90 4.96 -9.46
N SER A 58 -12.43 6.20 -9.51
CA SER A 58 -11.17 6.63 -8.91
C SER A 58 -11.14 6.39 -7.41
N PHE A 59 -12.23 6.70 -6.70
CA PHE A 59 -12.35 6.44 -5.27
C PHE A 59 -12.21 4.95 -4.96
N ILE A 60 -12.92 4.07 -5.69
CA ILE A 60 -12.85 2.62 -5.49
C ILE A 60 -11.42 2.12 -5.72
N ILE A 61 -10.81 2.48 -6.85
CA ILE A 61 -9.43 2.06 -7.20
C ILE A 61 -8.45 2.49 -6.11
N LEU A 62 -8.48 3.78 -5.74
CA LEU A 62 -7.55 4.34 -4.78
C LEU A 62 -7.77 3.79 -3.37
N PHE A 63 -9.03 3.57 -2.98
CA PHE A 63 -9.38 2.95 -1.70
C PHE A 63 -8.87 1.52 -1.62
N THR A 64 -9.13 0.69 -2.64
CA THR A 64 -8.66 -0.70 -2.70
C THR A 64 -7.13 -0.77 -2.68
N PHE A 65 -6.47 0.07 -3.48
CA PHE A 65 -5.01 0.16 -3.53
C PHE A 65 -4.43 0.53 -2.15
N CYS A 66 -4.97 1.58 -1.53
CA CYS A 66 -4.49 2.09 -0.24
C CYS A 66 -4.68 1.03 0.85
N MET A 67 -5.88 0.46 0.98
CA MET A 67 -6.17 -0.55 2.00
C MET A 67 -5.29 -1.78 1.87
N PHE A 68 -5.06 -2.27 0.64
CA PHE A 68 -4.18 -3.42 0.46
C PHE A 68 -2.72 -3.08 0.83
N ARG A 69 -2.23 -1.91 0.42
CA ARG A 69 -0.88 -1.43 0.73
C ARG A 69 -0.66 -1.17 2.21
N LEU A 70 -1.68 -0.71 2.95
CA LEU A 70 -1.61 -0.55 4.40
C LEU A 70 -1.31 -1.89 5.10
N GLN A 71 -1.89 -2.99 4.61
CA GLN A 71 -1.72 -4.31 5.22
C GLN A 71 -0.45 -5.02 4.72
N ALA A 72 -0.22 -5.01 3.41
CA ALA A 72 0.92 -5.68 2.78
C ALA A 72 2.25 -4.94 3.04
N GLY A 73 2.17 -3.66 3.41
CA GLY A 73 3.31 -2.75 3.38
C GLY A 73 3.66 -2.37 1.95
N GLY A 74 4.88 -1.89 1.74
CA GLY A 74 5.30 -1.53 0.40
C GLY A 74 6.62 -0.80 0.36
N ARG A 75 7.19 -0.73 -0.84
CA ARG A 75 8.42 0.02 -1.11
C ARG A 75 8.08 1.51 -1.10
N HIS A 76 8.47 2.24 -0.06
CA HIS A 76 8.51 3.69 -0.16
C HIS A 76 9.80 4.08 -0.89
N ALA A 77 9.64 4.64 -2.09
CA ALA A 77 10.78 5.16 -2.84
C ALA A 77 11.36 6.35 -2.07
N LYS A 78 12.69 6.43 -1.96
CA LYS A 78 13.39 7.57 -1.36
C LYS A 78 13.05 8.90 -2.05
N ASN A 79 12.56 8.83 -3.31
CA ASN A 79 12.07 9.98 -4.06
C ASN A 79 10.54 10.06 -4.04
N ASN A 80 10.03 11.15 -3.46
CA ASN A 80 8.60 11.47 -3.40
C ASN A 80 7.89 11.48 -4.77
N ILE A 81 8.61 11.89 -5.82
CA ILE A 81 8.13 11.91 -7.20
C ILE A 81 7.87 10.50 -7.72
N GLY A 82 8.75 9.54 -7.44
CA GLY A 82 8.61 8.16 -7.91
C GLY A 82 7.38 7.48 -7.34
N CYS A 83 7.09 7.70 -6.04
CA CYS A 83 5.89 7.16 -5.40
C CYS A 83 4.60 7.78 -5.98
N THR A 84 4.63 9.08 -6.26
CA THR A 84 3.48 9.79 -6.86
C THR A 84 3.22 9.27 -8.26
N LEU A 85 4.28 9.11 -9.06
CA LEU A 85 4.18 8.58 -10.42
C LEU A 85 3.70 7.13 -10.43
N SER A 86 4.15 6.27 -9.51
CA SER A 86 3.66 4.90 -9.40
C SER A 86 2.17 4.86 -9.02
N MET A 87 1.73 5.74 -8.11
CA MET A 87 0.32 5.79 -7.70
C MET A 87 -0.57 6.28 -8.84
N LEU A 88 -0.13 7.30 -9.59
CA LEU A 88 -0.79 7.77 -10.81
C LEU A 88 -0.85 6.68 -11.88
N PHE A 89 0.24 5.94 -12.08
CA PHE A 89 0.30 4.84 -13.05
C PHE A 89 -0.67 3.72 -12.69
N ILE A 90 -0.69 3.29 -11.43
CA ILE A 90 -1.61 2.25 -10.95
C ILE A 90 -3.06 2.70 -11.09
N TRP A 91 -3.36 3.95 -10.74
CA TRP A 91 -4.69 4.52 -10.89
C TRP A 91 -5.13 4.58 -12.36
N GLY A 92 -4.31 5.18 -13.24
CA GLY A 92 -4.64 5.35 -14.65
C GLY A 92 -4.75 4.01 -15.40
N LEU A 93 -3.85 3.07 -15.13
CA LEU A 93 -3.91 1.73 -15.72
C LEU A 93 -5.12 0.95 -15.21
N SER A 94 -5.49 1.10 -13.94
CA SER A 94 -6.69 0.48 -13.38
C SER A 94 -7.98 1.03 -14.00
N LEU A 95 -8.06 2.35 -14.16
CA LEU A 95 -9.21 3.00 -14.80
C LEU A 95 -9.35 2.61 -16.28
N THR A 96 -8.21 2.42 -16.97
CA THR A 96 -8.20 1.93 -18.35
C THR A 96 -8.60 0.46 -18.41
N ALA A 97 -8.02 -0.37 -17.53
CA ALA A 97 -8.32 -1.81 -17.46
C ALA A 97 -9.80 -2.07 -17.16
N SER A 98 -10.46 -1.25 -16.32
CA SER A 98 -11.88 -1.41 -16.04
C SER A 98 -12.80 -1.18 -17.23
N ARG A 99 -12.32 -0.52 -18.30
CA ARG A 99 -13.11 -0.26 -19.52
C ARG A 99 -12.86 -1.28 -20.61
N TYR A 100 -11.63 -1.74 -20.76
CA TYR A 100 -11.22 -2.55 -21.91
C TYR A 100 -10.96 -4.01 -21.59
N VAL A 101 -10.82 -4.37 -20.32
CA VAL A 101 -10.47 -5.74 -19.90
C VAL A 101 -11.64 -6.36 -19.15
N THR A 102 -12.05 -7.54 -19.58
CA THR A 102 -13.03 -8.36 -18.88
C THR A 102 -12.37 -9.65 -18.40
N ILE A 103 -12.44 -9.93 -17.11
CA ILE A 103 -11.88 -11.15 -16.50
C ILE A 103 -13.00 -12.13 -16.17
N SER A 104 -12.83 -13.38 -16.60
CA SER A 104 -13.73 -14.48 -16.26
C SER A 104 -13.57 -14.88 -14.78
N ILE A 105 -14.64 -15.41 -14.16
CA ILE A 105 -14.61 -15.82 -12.75
C ILE A 105 -13.51 -16.85 -12.46
N PRO A 106 -13.25 -17.86 -13.31
CA PRO A 106 -12.13 -18.78 -13.07
C PRO A 106 -10.77 -18.08 -13.06
N ALA A 107 -10.52 -17.17 -14.00
CA ALA A 107 -9.27 -16.41 -14.06
C ALA A 107 -9.11 -15.49 -12.84
N LEU A 108 -10.20 -14.88 -12.37
CA LEU A 108 -10.24 -14.09 -11.14
C LEU A 108 -9.76 -14.93 -9.94
N VAL A 109 -10.32 -16.12 -9.74
CA VAL A 109 -9.95 -17.02 -8.64
C VAL A 109 -8.46 -17.38 -8.71
N CYS A 110 -7.94 -17.72 -9.89
CA CYS A 110 -6.52 -18.02 -10.08
C CYS A 110 -5.61 -16.85 -9.69
N ILE A 111 -5.95 -15.62 -10.09
CA ILE A 111 -5.20 -14.41 -9.74
C ILE A 111 -5.17 -14.22 -8.22
N PHE A 112 -6.29 -14.42 -7.54
CA PHE A 112 -6.37 -14.30 -6.08
C PHE A 112 -5.56 -15.38 -5.35
N ILE A 113 -5.53 -16.61 -5.87
CA ILE A 113 -4.67 -17.68 -5.32
C ILE A 113 -3.20 -17.29 -5.42
N ILE A 114 -2.77 -16.77 -6.58
CA ILE A 114 -1.40 -16.28 -6.78
C ILE A 114 -1.12 -15.11 -5.83
N GLY A 115 -2.08 -14.19 -5.65
CA GLY A 115 -1.96 -13.08 -4.73
C GLY A 115 -1.82 -13.49 -3.27
N ILE A 116 -2.57 -14.51 -2.83
CA ILE A 116 -2.44 -15.09 -1.49
C ILE A 116 -1.06 -15.72 -1.31
N ALA A 117 -0.58 -16.50 -2.29
CA ALA A 117 0.76 -17.06 -2.25
C ALA A 117 1.83 -15.97 -2.14
N ALA A 118 1.69 -14.89 -2.92
CA ALA A 118 2.58 -13.73 -2.87
C ALA A 118 2.57 -13.05 -1.49
N VAL A 119 1.40 -12.89 -0.86
CA VAL A 119 1.27 -12.34 0.50
C VAL A 119 1.97 -13.24 1.52
N LEU A 120 1.78 -14.55 1.45
CA LEU A 120 2.40 -15.48 2.41
C LEU A 120 3.94 -15.47 2.33
N LEU A 121 4.48 -15.33 1.12
CA LEU A 121 5.92 -15.35 0.84
C LEU A 121 6.60 -14.01 1.11
N TRP A 122 5.98 -12.89 0.76
CA TRP A 122 6.68 -11.60 0.68
C TRP A 122 6.18 -10.53 1.66
N VAL A 123 5.04 -10.70 2.34
CA VAL A 123 4.56 -9.74 3.34
C VAL A 123 5.14 -10.04 4.73
N PRO A 124 5.50 -9.01 5.53
CA PRO A 124 5.50 -7.59 5.19
C PRO A 124 6.75 -7.16 4.42
N GLN A 125 6.58 -6.47 3.30
CA GLN A 125 7.69 -5.77 2.65
C GLN A 125 7.93 -4.45 3.40
N SER A 126 8.98 -4.38 4.24
CA SER A 126 9.45 -3.12 4.79
C SER A 126 10.99 -3.05 4.87
N ILE A 127 11.54 -1.85 5.04
CA ILE A 127 12.98 -1.66 5.30
C ILE A 127 13.31 -2.00 6.76
N ASN A 128 12.31 -1.94 7.65
CA ASN A 128 12.45 -2.03 9.11
C ASN A 128 11.82 -3.32 9.66
N ILE A 129 11.90 -4.44 8.93
CA ILE A 129 11.32 -5.73 9.37
C ILE A 129 11.87 -6.14 10.74
N GLY A 130 13.14 -5.83 11.05
CA GLY A 130 13.77 -6.15 12.33
C GLY A 130 13.15 -5.48 13.57
N TYR A 131 12.28 -4.47 13.40
CA TYR A 131 11.53 -3.86 14.51
C TYR A 131 10.17 -4.50 14.74
N PHE A 132 9.72 -5.40 13.86
CA PHE A 132 8.44 -6.10 14.01
C PHE A 132 8.65 -7.40 14.77
N THR A 133 7.80 -7.65 15.76
CA THR A 133 7.74 -8.97 16.40
C THR A 133 7.14 -9.99 15.43
N SER A 134 7.43 -11.28 15.66
CA SER A 134 6.83 -12.37 14.88
C SER A 134 5.30 -12.33 14.89
N GLU A 135 4.71 -11.85 15.99
CA GLU A 135 3.27 -11.65 16.10
C GLU A 135 2.76 -10.51 15.21
N ASP A 136 3.47 -9.38 15.13
CA ASP A 136 3.10 -8.28 14.25
C ASP A 136 3.12 -8.69 12.78
N ILE A 137 4.14 -9.46 12.39
CA ILE A 137 4.29 -10.03 11.05
C ILE A 137 3.10 -10.95 10.73
N ALA A 138 2.76 -11.85 11.65
CA ALA A 138 1.63 -12.77 11.49
C ALA A 138 0.30 -12.00 11.37
N ARG A 139 0.06 -10.98 12.20
CA ARG A 139 -1.14 -10.14 12.13
C ARG A 139 -1.26 -9.44 10.77
N LYS A 140 -0.18 -8.87 10.24
CA LYS A 140 -0.19 -8.25 8.90
C LYS A 140 -0.49 -9.23 7.77
N LYS A 141 0.04 -10.46 7.84
CA LYS A 141 -0.31 -11.54 6.89
C LYS A 141 -1.78 -11.89 6.97
N VAL A 142 -2.34 -12.05 8.17
CA VAL A 142 -3.75 -12.35 8.39
C VAL A 142 -4.64 -11.22 7.87
N TYR A 143 -4.35 -9.95 8.17
CA TYR A 143 -5.15 -8.83 7.67
C TYR A 143 -5.06 -8.68 6.15
N SER A 144 -3.88 -8.89 5.55
CA SER A 144 -3.71 -8.88 4.10
C SER A 144 -4.51 -10.01 3.43
N PHE A 145 -4.49 -11.21 4.03
CA PHE A 145 -5.27 -12.36 3.56
C PHE A 145 -6.77 -12.11 3.67
N LEU A 146 -7.25 -11.63 4.83
CA LEU A 146 -8.65 -11.30 5.04
C LEU A 146 -9.14 -10.24 4.05
N PHE A 147 -8.34 -9.20 3.81
CA PHE A 147 -8.66 -8.17 2.83
C PHE A 147 -8.78 -8.76 1.41
N LEU A 148 -7.85 -9.63 0.99
CA LEU A 148 -7.94 -10.31 -0.30
C LEU A 148 -9.21 -11.16 -0.39
N CYS A 149 -9.53 -11.97 0.61
CA CYS A 149 -10.75 -12.77 0.64
C CYS A 149 -12.01 -11.89 0.54
N CYS A 150 -12.11 -10.81 1.32
CA CYS A 150 -13.24 -9.89 1.26
C CYS A 150 -13.36 -9.23 -0.12
N SER A 151 -12.24 -8.77 -0.69
CA SER A 151 -12.24 -8.13 -2.01
C SER A 151 -12.62 -9.10 -3.13
N LEU A 152 -12.24 -10.38 -3.05
CA LEU A 152 -12.68 -11.44 -3.97
C LEU A 152 -14.19 -11.63 -3.91
N ILE A 153 -14.76 -11.73 -2.70
CA ILE A 153 -16.22 -11.87 -2.52
C ILE A 153 -16.95 -10.70 -3.16
N VAL A 154 -16.52 -9.46 -2.89
CA VAL A 154 -17.12 -8.25 -3.49
C VAL A 154 -16.97 -8.26 -5.02
N ALA A 155 -15.81 -8.64 -5.54
CA ALA A 155 -15.55 -8.68 -6.98
C ALA A 155 -16.40 -9.75 -7.71
N VAL A 156 -16.74 -10.86 -7.04
CA VAL A 156 -17.63 -11.91 -7.57
C VAL A 156 -19.09 -11.45 -7.53
N LEU A 157 -19.53 -10.80 -6.45
CA LEU A 157 -20.91 -10.34 -6.28
C LEU A 157 -21.25 -9.15 -7.17
N PHE A 158 -20.33 -8.20 -7.34
CA PHE A 158 -20.56 -6.96 -8.07
C PHE A 158 -19.72 -6.88 -9.34
N GLY A 159 -20.25 -7.49 -10.40
CA GLY A 159 -19.57 -7.58 -11.70
C GLY A 159 -19.16 -6.23 -12.30
N SER A 160 -19.91 -5.15 -12.04
CA SER A 160 -19.65 -3.81 -12.58
C SER A 160 -18.42 -3.11 -11.99
N ILE A 161 -18.09 -3.40 -10.73
CA ILE A 161 -16.91 -2.80 -10.04
C ILE A 161 -15.74 -3.78 -9.95
N ARG A 162 -15.91 -5.02 -10.41
CA ARG A 162 -14.92 -6.09 -10.34
C ARG A 162 -13.54 -5.65 -10.82
N MET A 163 -13.43 -5.06 -12.00
CA MET A 163 -12.14 -4.65 -12.53
C MET A 163 -11.53 -3.47 -11.76
N LEU A 164 -12.35 -2.57 -11.22
CA LEU A 164 -11.89 -1.46 -10.38
C LEU A 164 -11.21 -1.93 -9.08
N ILE A 165 -11.59 -3.12 -8.60
CA ILE A 165 -11.01 -3.75 -7.41
C ILE A 165 -9.80 -4.63 -7.78
N VAL A 166 -9.94 -5.42 -8.84
CA VAL A 166 -8.96 -6.45 -9.21
C VAL A 166 -7.68 -5.86 -9.78
N SER A 167 -7.77 -4.85 -10.64
CA SER A 167 -6.58 -4.26 -11.26
C SER A 167 -5.61 -3.60 -10.28
N PRO A 168 -6.03 -2.78 -9.28
CA PRO A 168 -5.07 -2.24 -8.32
C PRO A 168 -4.44 -3.32 -7.45
N ILE A 169 -5.16 -4.41 -7.13
CA ILE A 169 -4.61 -5.54 -6.36
C ILE A 169 -3.52 -6.25 -7.15
N ILE A 170 -3.75 -6.57 -8.43
CA ILE A 170 -2.74 -7.20 -9.29
C ILE A 170 -1.49 -6.32 -9.38
N LEU A 171 -1.68 -5.03 -9.67
CA LEU A 171 -0.56 -4.10 -9.82
C LEU A 171 0.22 -3.95 -8.52
N GLU A 172 -0.46 -3.94 -7.37
CA GLU A 172 0.22 -3.87 -6.08
C GLU A 172 0.97 -5.17 -5.76
N ILE A 173 0.40 -6.35 -6.05
CA ILE A 173 1.10 -7.65 -5.90
C ILE A 173 2.37 -7.65 -6.75
N LEU A 174 2.32 -7.15 -7.99
CA LEU A 174 3.51 -7.00 -8.83
C LEU A 174 4.56 -6.08 -8.19
N THR A 175 4.13 -5.04 -7.46
CA THR A 175 5.07 -4.17 -6.75
C THR A 175 5.70 -4.82 -5.50
N LEU A 176 5.09 -5.88 -4.95
CA LEU A 176 5.60 -6.64 -3.80
C LEU A 176 6.71 -7.63 -4.18
N ILE A 177 6.84 -7.99 -5.46
CA ILE A 177 7.86 -8.94 -5.93
C ILE A 177 9.26 -8.36 -5.62
N PRO A 178 10.11 -9.10 -4.87
CA PRO A 178 11.44 -8.63 -4.50
C PRO A 178 12.34 -8.56 -5.72
N ASN A 179 13.08 -7.45 -5.87
CA ASN A 179 14.12 -7.33 -6.89
C ASN A 179 15.37 -8.13 -6.46
N HIS A 180 15.99 -8.84 -7.40
CA HIS A 180 17.13 -9.76 -7.18
C HIS A 180 18.25 -9.15 -6.32
N ASN A 181 18.56 -7.86 -6.53
CA ASN A 181 19.61 -7.12 -5.82
C ASN A 181 19.38 -6.97 -4.30
N ARG A 182 18.18 -7.30 -3.78
CA ARG A 182 17.84 -7.19 -2.35
C ARG A 182 18.04 -8.51 -1.59
N LEU A 183 17.93 -9.65 -2.27
CA LEU A 183 18.21 -10.96 -1.67
C LEU A 183 19.67 -11.03 -1.19
N GLU A 184 20.59 -10.46 -1.99
CA GLU A 184 22.01 -10.37 -1.64
C GLU A 184 22.30 -9.46 -0.43
N ARG A 185 21.49 -8.42 -0.20
CA ARG A 185 21.63 -7.53 0.97
C ARG A 185 21.02 -8.12 2.24
N SER A 186 19.95 -8.91 2.12
CA SER A 186 19.37 -9.62 3.27
C SER A 186 20.31 -10.71 3.78
N GLY A 187 20.95 -11.46 2.87
CA GLY A 187 21.94 -12.48 3.25
C GLY A 187 23.18 -11.89 3.93
N LYS A 188 23.67 -10.72 3.46
CA LYS A 188 24.80 -10.03 4.12
C LYS A 188 24.47 -9.53 5.53
N ASN A 189 23.25 -9.06 5.78
CA ASN A 189 22.87 -8.61 7.12
C ASN A 189 22.70 -9.77 8.10
N GLU A 190 22.27 -10.94 7.64
CA GLU A 190 22.23 -12.16 8.47
C GLU A 190 23.66 -12.67 8.79
N GLU A 191 24.60 -12.63 7.84
CA GLU A 191 26.00 -13.02 8.07
C GLU A 191 26.78 -12.10 9.01
N THR A 192 26.34 -10.85 9.21
CA THR A 192 27.03 -9.90 10.11
C THR A 192 26.53 -9.97 11.56
N THR A 193 25.57 -10.86 11.85
CA THR A 193 24.99 -11.03 13.20
C THR A 193 25.32 -12.38 13.86
N CYS A 194 26.25 -13.14 13.27
CA CYS A 194 26.83 -14.35 13.87
C CYS A 194 28.21 -14.06 14.47
#